data_AF-A0A2N0PTG6-F1
#
_entry.id   AF-A0A2N0PTG6-F1
#
_cell.length_a   1.000
_cell.length_b   1.000
_cell.length_c   1.000
_cell.angle_alpha   90.00
_cell.angle_beta   90.00
_cell.angle_gamma   90.00
#
_symmetry.space_group_name_H-M   'P 1'
#
loop_
_entity.id
_entity.type
_entity.pdbx_description
1 polymer ?
#
loop_
_entity_poly.entity_id
_entity_poly.type
_entity_poly.pdbx_seq_one_letter_code
_entity_poly.pdbx_strand_id
1 'polypeptide(L)'
;MPNNIDGKFGKSGNANIDKFISEKKLKWIPYHKFEDVNYYDEGGFSTIYKAIWLNNNENKEVILKCHNGLNANLDEFLDEWKCHESCLNSYDIIDLYGFTKDPVTSNYMVIIDYANEGSLKKNLTKIINNNWKQKLYMLHEIISGLNEIHKQNLIHCDFHDGNILIHKDKKDEKNKADKIYICDLGLCRPVKSSLKESEIFGVMPFMAPEVLRGNPYTPASDIYSFSMIMWEFTSGVKPFKDEAHDVELCLSICKDELRPRIIENTPQCYVNLMKKCWSNDPLERPSALEVLNIIKEWIILPSKKKIEDINEELKCNVMEFINAPIQHNILATEITGFHPQAYYMSRLLDFTTKTLNSMLLTKDSMDYFDCLIED
;
A
#
# COMPACT_ATOMS: atom_id res chain seq x y z
N MET A 1 3.15 -42.97 -5.97
CA MET A 1 4.16 -42.67 -4.94
C MET A 1 4.41 -41.17 -4.99
N PRO A 2 4.04 -40.39 -3.96
CA PRO A 2 4.31 -38.97 -3.95
C PRO A 2 5.80 -38.75 -3.62
N ASN A 3 6.46 -37.92 -4.42
CA ASN A 3 7.87 -37.58 -4.27
C ASN A 3 8.12 -36.92 -2.91
N ASN A 4 9.03 -37.52 -2.17
CA ASN A 4 9.49 -37.12 -0.85
C ASN A 4 10.33 -35.82 -0.95
N ILE A 5 9.68 -34.67 -0.92
CA ILE A 5 10.33 -33.34 -0.74
C ILE A 5 10.56 -33.04 0.76
N ASP A 6 9.96 -33.84 1.65
CA ASP A 6 9.95 -33.66 3.12
C ASP A 6 11.30 -33.85 3.82
N GLY A 7 12.35 -34.33 3.13
CA GLY A 7 13.67 -34.53 3.77
C GLY A 7 14.44 -33.25 4.10
N LYS A 8 14.09 -32.11 3.47
CA LYS A 8 14.82 -30.83 3.62
C LYS A 8 14.13 -29.81 4.52
N PHE A 9 12.82 -29.93 4.71
CA PHE A 9 11.98 -28.97 5.42
C PHE A 9 11.19 -29.74 6.49
N GLY A 10 11.15 -29.20 7.72
CA GLY A 10 10.50 -29.89 8.84
C GLY A 10 8.97 -29.84 8.78
N LYS A 11 8.31 -30.24 9.87
CA LYS A 11 6.87 -30.00 10.09
C LYS A 11 6.66 -28.99 11.21
N SER A 12 5.56 -28.27 11.16
CA SER A 12 5.18 -27.30 12.19
C SER A 12 4.73 -27.95 13.50
N GLY A 13 4.26 -29.21 13.41
CA GLY A 13 3.60 -29.89 14.53
C GLY A 13 2.13 -29.49 14.68
N ASN A 14 1.59 -28.66 13.78
CA ASN A 14 0.17 -28.31 13.71
C ASN A 14 -0.41 -28.76 12.37
N ALA A 15 -1.43 -29.63 12.41
CA ALA A 15 -2.01 -30.22 11.20
C ALA A 15 -2.62 -29.20 10.23
N ASN A 16 -3.19 -28.10 10.73
CA ASN A 16 -3.80 -27.06 9.88
C ASN A 16 -2.72 -26.27 9.12
N ILE A 17 -1.62 -25.91 9.80
CA ILE A 17 -0.48 -25.22 9.17
C ILE A 17 0.20 -26.15 8.17
N ASP A 18 0.49 -27.39 8.57
CA ASP A 18 1.15 -28.36 7.70
C ASP A 18 0.31 -28.64 6.43
N LYS A 19 -1.01 -28.71 6.58
CA LYS A 19 -1.95 -28.82 5.46
C LYS A 19 -1.87 -27.59 4.55
N PHE A 20 -1.95 -26.38 5.11
CA PHE A 20 -1.86 -25.13 4.35
C PHE A 20 -0.53 -25.03 3.58
N ILE A 21 0.59 -25.30 4.25
CA ILE A 21 1.93 -25.29 3.65
C ILE A 21 2.01 -26.27 2.47
N SER A 22 1.52 -27.49 2.66
CA SER A 22 1.52 -28.54 1.63
C SER A 22 0.64 -28.18 0.43
N GLU A 23 -0.60 -27.77 0.67
CA GLU A 23 -1.56 -27.40 -0.37
C GLU A 23 -1.06 -26.22 -1.22
N LYS A 24 -0.38 -25.27 -0.57
CA LYS A 24 0.11 -24.04 -1.20
C LYS A 24 1.58 -24.10 -1.65
N LYS A 25 2.23 -25.26 -1.53
CA LYS A 25 3.65 -25.47 -1.89
C LYS A 25 4.61 -24.48 -1.20
N LEU A 26 4.24 -24.02 -0.01
CA LEU A 26 5.08 -23.18 0.85
C LEU A 26 6.07 -24.07 1.62
N LYS A 27 6.93 -23.46 2.44
CA LYS A 27 7.95 -24.18 3.21
C LYS A 27 7.78 -23.97 4.71
N TRP A 28 7.93 -25.04 5.48
CA TRP A 28 8.26 -24.92 6.89
C TRP A 28 9.77 -24.88 7.07
N ILE A 29 10.27 -23.81 7.67
CA ILE A 29 11.72 -23.63 7.88
C ILE A 29 11.99 -23.69 9.38
N PRO A 30 12.74 -24.70 9.87
CA PRO A 30 13.09 -24.81 11.29
C PRO A 30 13.80 -23.56 11.79
N TYR A 31 13.42 -23.07 12.98
CA TYR A 31 13.92 -21.78 13.50
C TYR A 31 15.44 -21.71 13.64
N HIS A 32 16.11 -22.83 13.95
CA HIS A 32 17.58 -22.89 14.04
C HIS A 32 18.31 -22.64 12.70
N LYS A 33 17.58 -22.51 11.59
CA LYS A 33 18.12 -22.09 10.29
C LYS A 33 18.24 -20.56 10.16
N PHE A 34 17.87 -19.80 11.18
CA PHE A 34 18.01 -18.35 11.22
C PHE A 34 19.10 -17.95 12.20
N GLU A 35 20.05 -17.17 11.73
CA GLU A 35 21.09 -16.51 12.53
C GLU A 35 20.84 -15.00 12.57
N ASP A 36 21.48 -14.32 13.52
CA ASP A 36 21.40 -12.85 13.70
C ASP A 36 19.96 -12.32 13.69
N VAL A 37 19.06 -13.02 14.38
CA VAL A 37 17.67 -12.60 14.53
C VAL A 37 17.61 -11.39 15.45
N ASN A 38 17.43 -10.22 14.84
CA ASN A 38 17.42 -8.94 15.54
C ASN A 38 16.07 -8.24 15.33
N TYR A 39 15.57 -7.58 16.38
CA TYR A 39 14.41 -6.69 16.25
C TYR A 39 14.67 -5.66 15.15
N TYR A 40 13.68 -5.45 14.28
CA TYR A 40 13.80 -4.51 13.16
C TYR A 40 12.78 -3.37 13.24
N ASP A 41 11.50 -3.70 13.43
CA ASP A 41 10.43 -2.70 13.54
C ASP A 41 9.19 -3.29 14.22
N GLU A 42 8.26 -2.42 14.61
CA GLU A 42 6.95 -2.80 15.13
C GLU A 42 5.85 -2.01 14.40
N GLY A 43 4.90 -2.73 13.82
CA GLY A 43 3.69 -2.18 13.20
C GLY A 43 2.50 -2.24 14.14
N GLY A 44 1.31 -1.90 13.63
CA GLY A 44 0.08 -1.90 14.44
C GLY A 44 -0.30 -3.29 15.00
N PHE A 45 0.04 -4.36 14.29
CA PHE A 45 -0.34 -5.74 14.65
C PHE A 45 0.78 -6.75 14.59
N SER A 46 2.00 -6.35 14.26
CA SER A 46 3.10 -7.29 14.10
C SER A 46 4.42 -6.68 14.50
N THR A 47 5.22 -7.49 15.17
CA THR A 47 6.64 -7.24 15.36
C THR A 47 7.41 -7.91 14.24
N ILE A 48 8.35 -7.21 13.61
CA ILE A 48 9.20 -7.76 12.56
C ILE A 48 10.66 -7.82 13.00
N TYR A 49 11.30 -8.94 12.68
CA TYR A 49 12.70 -9.20 12.97
C TYR A 49 13.45 -9.38 11.66
N LYS A 50 14.67 -8.87 11.59
CA LYS A 50 15.59 -9.15 10.49
C LYS A 50 16.46 -10.34 10.88
N ALA A 51 16.66 -11.27 9.95
CA ALA A 51 17.47 -12.46 10.18
C ALA A 51 18.25 -12.88 8.93
N ILE A 52 19.27 -13.72 9.13
CA ILE A 52 20.00 -14.41 8.07
C ILE A 52 19.47 -15.84 7.97
N TRP A 53 18.82 -16.18 6.86
CA TRP A 53 18.41 -17.55 6.57
C TRP A 53 19.57 -18.36 5.99
N LEU A 54 20.00 -19.38 6.74
CA LEU A 54 21.00 -20.36 6.34
C LEU A 54 20.41 -21.35 5.33
N ASN A 55 20.65 -21.08 4.04
CA ASN A 55 20.25 -21.94 2.94
C ASN A 55 21.48 -22.58 2.28
N ASN A 56 21.34 -23.81 1.81
CA ASN A 56 22.46 -24.61 1.30
C ASN A 56 23.16 -24.00 0.06
N ASN A 57 22.48 -23.10 -0.66
CA ASN A 57 23.00 -22.47 -1.87
C ASN A 57 23.67 -21.11 -1.58
N GLU A 58 22.97 -20.23 -0.87
CA GLU A 58 23.44 -18.88 -0.51
C GLU A 58 22.65 -18.42 0.71
N ASN A 59 23.33 -17.86 1.71
CA ASN A 59 22.67 -17.24 2.85
C ASN A 59 21.89 -16.02 2.38
N LYS A 60 20.69 -15.83 2.91
CA LYS A 60 19.79 -14.75 2.47
C LYS A 60 19.28 -13.94 3.65
N GLU A 61 19.30 -12.62 3.54
CA GLU A 61 18.62 -11.74 4.49
C GLU A 61 17.09 -11.87 4.30
N VAL A 62 16.37 -12.07 5.39
CA VAL A 62 14.90 -12.22 5.40
C VAL A 62 14.28 -11.43 6.53
N ILE A 63 12.97 -11.20 6.43
CA ILE A 63 12.15 -10.70 7.54
C ILE A 63 11.34 -11.85 8.14
N LEU A 64 11.36 -11.96 9.46
CA LEU A 64 10.47 -12.79 10.25
C LEU A 64 9.36 -11.91 10.83
N LYS A 65 8.16 -11.97 10.26
CA LYS A 65 6.97 -11.23 10.75
C LYS A 65 6.22 -12.08 11.78
N CYS A 66 6.11 -11.56 13.00
CA CYS A 66 5.36 -12.15 14.10
C CYS A 66 4.15 -11.28 14.41
N HIS A 67 2.95 -11.84 14.31
CA HIS A 67 1.75 -11.09 14.68
C HIS A 67 1.54 -11.07 16.19
N ASN A 68 1.16 -9.90 16.69
CA ASN A 68 0.91 -9.66 18.11
C ASN A 68 -0.41 -10.35 18.51
N GLY A 69 -0.38 -11.20 19.55
CA GLY A 69 -1.58 -11.84 20.13
C GLY A 69 -2.12 -13.10 19.43
N LEU A 70 -1.51 -13.60 18.35
CA LEU A 70 -2.07 -14.66 17.51
C LEU A 70 -1.94 -16.11 18.02
N ASN A 71 -1.38 -16.37 19.20
CA ASN A 71 -1.53 -17.71 19.79
C ASN A 71 -3.01 -18.06 20.08
N ALA A 72 -3.94 -17.08 20.02
CA ALA A 72 -5.36 -17.29 20.24
C ALA A 72 -6.19 -17.59 18.97
N ASN A 73 -5.76 -17.19 17.76
CA ASN A 73 -6.56 -17.38 16.53
C ASN A 73 -5.71 -17.69 15.28
N LEU A 74 -5.41 -18.98 15.08
CA LEU A 74 -4.62 -19.47 13.94
C LEU A 74 -5.33 -19.33 12.58
N ASP A 75 -6.67 -19.29 12.56
CA ASP A 75 -7.43 -19.21 11.32
C ASP A 75 -7.32 -17.81 10.70
N GLU A 76 -7.39 -16.76 11.52
CA GLU A 76 -7.13 -15.36 11.09
C GLU A 76 -5.71 -15.19 10.54
N PHE A 77 -4.71 -15.80 11.20
CA PHE A 77 -3.33 -15.83 10.70
C PHE A 77 -3.26 -16.45 9.30
N LEU A 78 -3.88 -17.61 9.08
CA LEU A 78 -3.83 -18.31 7.80
C LEU A 78 -4.64 -17.59 6.70
N ASP A 79 -5.68 -16.84 7.06
CA ASP A 79 -6.50 -16.07 6.11
C ASP A 79 -5.72 -14.95 5.41
N GLU A 80 -4.84 -14.22 6.12
CA GLU A 80 -3.89 -13.26 5.52
C GLU A 80 -3.07 -13.93 4.41
N TRP A 81 -2.52 -15.11 4.69
CA TRP A 81 -1.64 -15.80 3.76
C TRP A 81 -2.38 -16.50 2.62
N LYS A 82 -3.70 -16.73 2.72
CA LYS A 82 -4.53 -17.13 1.58
C LYS A 82 -4.59 -16.02 0.51
N CYS A 83 -4.73 -14.76 0.94
CA CYS A 83 -4.72 -13.62 0.03
C CYS A 83 -3.36 -13.47 -0.65
N HIS A 84 -2.29 -13.55 0.15
CA HIS A 84 -0.93 -13.48 -0.37
C HIS A 84 -0.61 -14.63 -1.34
N GLU A 85 -1.09 -15.84 -1.05
CA GLU A 85 -0.90 -17.00 -1.92
C GLU A 85 -1.48 -16.79 -3.33
N SER A 86 -2.65 -16.16 -3.40
CA SER A 86 -3.33 -15.87 -4.66
C SER A 86 -2.52 -14.94 -5.56
N CYS A 87 -1.55 -14.21 -4.99
CA CYS A 87 -0.72 -13.23 -5.68
C CYS A 87 0.75 -13.66 -5.86
N LEU A 88 1.14 -14.89 -5.48
CA LEU A 88 2.55 -15.36 -5.49
C LEU A 88 3.25 -15.34 -6.86
N ASN A 89 2.50 -15.28 -7.96
CA ASN A 89 3.07 -15.20 -9.30
C ASN A 89 3.38 -13.77 -9.74
N SER A 90 3.03 -12.77 -8.94
CA SER A 90 3.31 -11.37 -9.22
C SER A 90 4.75 -11.02 -8.84
N TYR A 91 5.42 -10.26 -9.69
CA TYR A 91 6.75 -9.71 -9.39
C TYR A 91 6.68 -8.46 -8.52
N ASP A 92 5.49 -7.90 -8.33
CA ASP A 92 5.24 -6.62 -7.64
C ASP A 92 4.68 -6.82 -6.21
N ILE A 93 4.57 -8.08 -5.75
CA ILE A 93 4.19 -8.43 -4.37
C ILE A 93 5.41 -9.05 -3.69
N ILE A 94 5.64 -8.74 -2.40
CA ILE A 94 6.80 -9.27 -1.66
C ILE A 94 6.80 -10.80 -1.65
N ASP A 95 7.95 -11.44 -1.84
CA ASP A 95 8.01 -12.90 -1.85
C ASP A 95 7.77 -13.49 -0.45
N LEU A 96 6.91 -14.50 -0.39
CA LEU A 96 6.67 -15.34 0.78
C LEU A 96 7.45 -16.66 0.65
N TYR A 97 8.36 -16.92 1.59
CA TYR A 97 9.10 -18.19 1.63
C TYR A 97 8.39 -19.28 2.42
N GLY A 98 7.59 -18.89 3.42
CA GLY A 98 6.80 -19.80 4.23
C GLY A 98 6.82 -19.41 5.71
N PHE A 99 6.89 -20.39 6.59
CA PHE A 99 6.63 -20.20 8.01
C PHE A 99 7.70 -20.82 8.90
N THR A 100 7.82 -20.28 10.11
CA THR A 100 8.59 -20.84 11.21
C THR A 100 7.85 -20.65 12.54
N LYS A 101 8.45 -21.09 13.63
CA LYS A 101 7.96 -20.88 14.99
C LYS A 101 9.11 -20.58 15.91
N ASP A 102 9.01 -19.47 16.63
CA ASP A 102 9.98 -19.11 17.66
C ASP A 102 9.91 -20.15 18.79
N PRO A 103 11.02 -20.84 19.12
CA PRO A 103 11.04 -21.86 20.16
C PRO A 103 10.86 -21.30 21.58
N VAL A 104 11.14 -20.01 21.80
CA VAL A 104 11.02 -19.36 23.12
C VAL A 104 9.60 -18.87 23.34
N THR A 105 9.06 -18.08 22.42
CA THR A 105 7.71 -17.51 22.56
C THR A 105 6.60 -18.44 22.09
N SER A 106 6.94 -19.51 21.35
CA SER A 106 6.01 -20.39 20.66
C SER A 106 5.12 -19.69 19.64
N ASN A 107 5.44 -18.47 19.22
CA ASN A 107 4.70 -17.74 18.21
C ASN A 107 5.04 -18.25 16.80
N TYR A 108 4.03 -18.40 15.95
CA TYR A 108 4.25 -18.61 14.53
C TYR A 108 4.73 -17.32 13.88
N MET A 109 5.68 -17.45 12.97
CA MET A 109 6.26 -16.32 12.24
C MET A 109 6.27 -16.64 10.75
N VAL A 110 6.19 -15.59 9.96
CA VAL A 110 6.17 -15.66 8.51
C VAL A 110 7.49 -15.17 7.98
N ILE A 111 8.00 -15.84 6.96
CA ILE A 111 9.31 -15.58 6.38
C ILE A 111 9.08 -14.96 5.01
N ILE A 112 9.39 -13.67 4.89
CA ILE A 112 9.27 -12.90 3.65
C ILE A 112 10.62 -12.33 3.23
N ASP A 113 10.73 -11.90 1.97
CA ASP A 113 11.95 -11.29 1.47
C ASP A 113 12.27 -9.95 2.17
N TYR A 114 13.55 -9.63 2.27
CA TYR A 114 14.03 -8.38 2.84
C TYR A 114 14.19 -7.30 1.75
N ALA A 115 13.38 -6.26 1.84
CA ALA A 115 13.51 -5.06 1.01
C ALA A 115 14.51 -4.08 1.65
N ASN A 116 15.68 -3.93 1.03
CA ASN A 116 16.85 -3.32 1.66
C ASN A 116 16.81 -1.80 1.81
N GLU A 117 15.89 -1.11 1.15
CA GLU A 117 15.65 0.33 1.33
C GLU A 117 14.47 0.59 2.29
N GLY A 118 13.74 -0.44 2.72
CA GLY A 118 12.57 -0.31 3.60
C GLY A 118 11.33 0.21 2.87
N SER A 119 10.40 0.83 3.60
CA SER A 119 9.13 1.29 3.06
C SER A 119 9.20 2.66 2.38
N LEU A 120 8.29 2.91 1.43
CA LEU A 120 8.10 4.19 0.76
C LEU A 120 7.93 5.34 1.77
N LYS A 121 7.22 5.07 2.88
CA LYS A 121 7.08 5.96 4.05
C LYS A 121 8.39 6.51 4.59
N LYS A 122 9.46 5.72 4.61
CA LYS A 122 10.78 6.14 5.10
C LYS A 122 11.66 6.76 3.99
N ASN A 123 11.17 6.79 2.75
CA ASN A 123 11.94 7.13 1.56
C ASN A 123 11.38 8.31 0.75
N LEU A 124 10.42 9.08 1.27
CA LEU A 124 9.82 10.21 0.53
C LEU A 124 10.86 11.24 0.02
N THR A 125 11.91 11.51 0.80
CA THR A 125 13.02 12.39 0.38
C THR A 125 13.83 11.82 -0.79
N LYS A 126 13.93 10.50 -0.92
CA LYS A 126 14.56 9.87 -2.09
C LYS A 126 13.66 10.00 -3.31
N ILE A 127 12.35 9.76 -3.15
CA ILE A 127 11.36 9.86 -4.23
C ILE A 127 11.28 11.27 -4.79
N ILE A 128 11.27 12.31 -3.95
CA ILE A 128 11.11 13.68 -4.44
C ILE A 128 12.27 14.10 -5.34
N ASN A 129 13.48 13.62 -5.05
CA ASN A 129 14.70 13.86 -5.82
C ASN A 129 14.77 13.06 -7.13
N ASN A 130 13.87 12.10 -7.35
CA ASN A 130 13.79 11.37 -8.61
C ASN A 130 13.23 12.26 -9.73
N ASN A 131 13.70 12.06 -10.96
CA ASN A 131 13.08 12.68 -12.12
C ASN A 131 11.71 12.03 -12.43
N TRP A 132 10.90 12.69 -13.26
CA TRP A 132 9.55 12.19 -13.60
C TRP A 132 9.55 10.79 -14.20
N LYS A 133 10.54 10.45 -15.03
CA LYS A 133 10.65 9.11 -15.60
C LYS A 133 10.77 8.06 -14.49
N GLN A 134 11.67 8.26 -13.52
CA GLN A 134 11.83 7.37 -12.36
C GLN A 134 10.56 7.31 -11.50
N LYS A 135 9.94 8.45 -11.20
CA LYS A 135 8.68 8.53 -10.46
C LYS A 135 7.56 7.72 -11.13
N LEU A 136 7.41 7.87 -12.45
CA LEU A 136 6.41 7.14 -13.22
C LEU A 136 6.68 5.64 -13.24
N TYR A 137 7.95 5.19 -13.38
CA TYR A 137 8.29 3.77 -13.28
C TYR A 137 7.90 3.16 -11.92
N MET A 138 8.22 3.85 -10.82
CA MET A 138 7.84 3.39 -9.49
C MET A 138 6.31 3.33 -9.34
N LEU A 139 5.57 4.36 -9.76
CA LEU A 139 4.11 4.37 -9.72
C LEU A 139 3.50 3.27 -10.60
N HIS A 140 4.11 2.97 -11.74
CA HIS A 140 3.71 1.87 -12.62
C HIS A 140 3.85 0.51 -11.91
N GLU A 141 4.97 0.25 -11.22
CA GLU A 141 5.14 -1.00 -10.44
C GLU A 141 4.13 -1.08 -9.28
N ILE A 142 3.90 0.03 -8.57
CA ILE A 142 2.90 0.10 -7.49
C ILE A 142 1.50 -0.25 -8.00
N ILE A 143 1.02 0.41 -9.07
CA ILE A 143 -0.32 0.16 -9.60
C ILE A 143 -0.43 -1.19 -10.31
N SER A 144 0.68 -1.71 -10.86
CA SER A 144 0.77 -3.06 -11.41
C SER A 144 0.51 -4.10 -10.32
N GLY A 145 1.20 -4.00 -9.19
CA GLY A 145 0.96 -4.88 -8.04
C GLY A 145 -0.47 -4.79 -7.52
N LEU A 146 -1.04 -3.59 -7.40
CA LEU A 146 -2.42 -3.40 -6.94
C LEU A 146 -3.42 -4.02 -7.92
N ASN A 147 -3.18 -3.87 -9.23
CA ASN A 147 -4.00 -4.48 -10.27
C ASN A 147 -3.93 -6.02 -10.24
N GLU A 148 -2.78 -6.62 -9.91
CA GLU A 148 -2.69 -8.07 -9.72
C GLU A 148 -3.52 -8.54 -8.53
N ILE A 149 -3.55 -7.80 -7.42
CA ILE A 149 -4.45 -8.08 -6.28
C ILE A 149 -5.92 -8.01 -6.75
N HIS A 150 -6.31 -6.94 -7.44
CA HIS A 150 -7.69 -6.75 -7.90
C HIS A 150 -8.14 -7.83 -8.90
N LYS A 151 -7.24 -8.31 -9.77
CA LYS A 151 -7.53 -9.44 -10.70
C LYS A 151 -7.87 -10.75 -9.98
N GLN A 152 -7.35 -10.95 -8.77
CA GLN A 152 -7.72 -12.10 -7.93
C GLN A 152 -9.06 -11.90 -7.21
N ASN A 153 -9.82 -10.84 -7.53
CA ASN A 153 -11.03 -10.42 -6.83
C ASN A 153 -10.80 -10.12 -5.34
N LEU A 154 -9.62 -9.59 -5.03
CA LEU A 154 -9.21 -9.15 -3.71
C LEU A 154 -9.15 -7.62 -3.63
N ILE A 155 -9.32 -7.08 -2.43
CA ILE A 155 -9.17 -5.66 -2.09
C ILE A 155 -8.12 -5.58 -0.98
N HIS A 156 -7.15 -4.68 -1.08
CA HIS A 156 -6.07 -4.57 -0.10
C HIS A 156 -6.57 -4.03 1.25
N CYS A 157 -7.50 -3.07 1.24
CA CYS A 157 -8.16 -2.46 2.40
C CYS A 157 -7.29 -1.60 3.34
N ASP A 158 -5.97 -1.66 3.23
CA ASP A 158 -5.03 -0.84 3.98
C ASP A 158 -3.85 -0.43 3.08
N PHE A 159 -4.19 0.04 1.89
CA PHE A 159 -3.19 0.42 0.90
C PHE A 159 -2.62 1.78 1.25
N HIS A 160 -1.33 1.85 1.59
CA HIS A 160 -0.65 3.10 1.89
C HIS A 160 0.86 2.91 1.71
N ASP A 161 1.61 4.00 1.78
CA ASP A 161 3.06 4.02 1.53
C ASP A 161 3.91 3.28 2.58
N GLY A 162 3.33 2.91 3.71
CA GLY A 162 3.95 2.03 4.70
C GLY A 162 3.97 0.57 4.24
N ASN A 163 3.02 0.18 3.38
CA ASN A 163 2.86 -1.16 2.82
C ASN A 163 3.45 -1.28 1.41
N ILE A 164 4.27 -0.30 1.00
CA ILE A 164 5.05 -0.32 -0.24
C ILE A 164 6.52 -0.37 0.14
N LEU A 165 7.22 -1.40 -0.27
CA LEU A 165 8.63 -1.64 0.01
C LEU A 165 9.49 -1.38 -1.22
N ILE A 166 10.70 -0.88 -0.99
CA ILE A 166 11.68 -0.58 -2.04
C ILE A 166 12.88 -1.51 -1.86
N HIS A 167 13.30 -2.16 -2.93
CA HIS A 167 14.51 -2.97 -2.96
C HIS A 167 15.44 -2.52 -4.08
N LYS A 168 16.67 -2.18 -3.71
CA LYS A 168 17.73 -1.82 -4.65
C LYS A 168 18.62 -3.03 -4.92
N ASP A 169 18.70 -3.47 -6.18
CA ASP A 169 19.58 -4.58 -6.57
C ASP A 169 21.05 -4.13 -6.48
N LYS A 170 21.77 -4.66 -5.48
CA LYS A 170 23.18 -4.32 -5.21
C LYS A 170 24.15 -4.91 -6.24
N LYS A 171 23.73 -5.90 -7.04
CA LYS A 171 24.63 -6.62 -7.97
C LYS A 171 24.82 -5.90 -9.31
N ASP A 172 24.02 -4.88 -9.62
CA ASP A 172 24.10 -4.08 -10.85
C ASP A 172 24.10 -2.57 -10.54
N GLU A 173 25.23 -2.03 -10.05
CA GLU A 173 25.39 -0.60 -9.72
C GLU A 173 25.11 0.36 -10.88
N LYS A 174 25.01 -0.13 -12.12
CA LYS A 174 25.03 0.73 -13.29
C LYS A 174 23.69 1.09 -13.92
N ASN A 175 22.58 0.36 -13.78
CA ASN A 175 21.38 0.70 -14.58
C ASN A 175 20.03 0.04 -14.22
N LYS A 176 19.87 -0.69 -13.11
CA LYS A 176 18.54 -1.24 -12.75
C LYS A 176 17.73 -0.24 -11.92
N ALA A 177 16.46 -0.12 -12.27
CA ALA A 177 15.47 0.60 -11.46
C ALA A 177 15.34 -0.09 -10.09
N ASP A 178 15.03 0.70 -9.07
CA ASP A 178 14.61 0.17 -7.78
C ASP A 178 13.37 -0.71 -8.01
N LYS A 179 13.34 -1.90 -7.40
CA LYS A 179 12.15 -2.76 -7.43
C LYS A 179 11.18 -2.32 -6.36
N ILE A 180 9.89 -2.30 -6.70
CA ILE A 180 8.82 -2.02 -5.77
C ILE A 180 8.02 -3.29 -5.45
N TYR A 181 7.71 -3.46 -4.17
CA TYR A 181 6.88 -4.56 -3.67
C TYR A 181 5.74 -4.01 -2.83
N ILE A 182 4.52 -4.47 -3.07
CA ILE A 182 3.43 -4.34 -2.10
C ILE A 182 3.60 -5.44 -1.05
N CYS A 183 3.44 -5.09 0.21
CA CYS A 183 3.45 -6.01 1.33
C CYS A 183 2.20 -5.85 2.20
N ASP A 184 2.11 -6.67 3.24
CA ASP A 184 1.05 -6.62 4.26
C ASP A 184 -0.38 -6.76 3.73
N LEU A 185 -0.71 -7.99 3.35
CA LEU A 185 -2.05 -8.38 2.93
C LEU A 185 -2.91 -8.86 4.12
N GLY A 186 -2.56 -8.49 5.35
CA GLY A 186 -3.25 -8.89 6.59
C GLY A 186 -4.73 -8.47 6.65
N LEU A 187 -5.05 -7.37 5.99
CA LEU A 187 -6.41 -6.84 5.89
C LEU A 187 -7.04 -7.08 4.51
N CYS A 188 -6.33 -7.77 3.63
CA CYS A 188 -6.79 -8.07 2.30
C CYS A 188 -8.01 -9.00 2.36
N ARG A 189 -9.03 -8.72 1.56
CA ARG A 189 -10.31 -9.42 1.62
C ARG A 189 -10.91 -9.65 0.24
N PRO A 190 -11.71 -10.72 0.05
CA PRO A 190 -12.50 -10.88 -1.16
C PRO A 190 -13.54 -9.77 -1.29
N VAL A 191 -13.79 -9.32 -2.51
CA VAL A 191 -14.78 -8.26 -2.84
C VAL A 191 -16.18 -8.54 -2.29
N LYS A 192 -16.55 -9.81 -2.09
CA LYS A 192 -17.88 -10.24 -1.61
C LYS A 192 -17.97 -10.49 -0.10
N SER A 193 -16.94 -10.17 0.68
CA SER A 193 -16.96 -10.35 2.13
C SER A 193 -17.69 -9.19 2.82
N SER A 194 -18.66 -9.49 3.69
CA SER A 194 -19.35 -8.47 4.48
C SER A 194 -18.52 -8.10 5.71
N LEU A 195 -18.23 -6.81 5.92
CA LEU A 195 -17.65 -6.32 7.17
C LEU A 195 -18.62 -6.53 8.33
N LYS A 196 -18.09 -6.68 9.55
CA LYS A 196 -18.88 -6.32 10.74
C LYS A 196 -19.11 -4.82 10.67
N GLU A 197 -20.37 -4.43 10.56
CA GLU A 197 -20.78 -3.02 10.55
C GLU A 197 -20.19 -2.30 11.77
N SER A 198 -19.61 -1.11 11.57
CA SER A 198 -19.24 -0.07 12.56
C SER A 198 -17.77 0.21 12.90
N GLU A 199 -16.81 -0.64 12.52
CA GLU A 199 -15.38 -0.40 12.83
C GLU A 199 -14.62 0.18 11.62
N ILE A 200 -14.17 1.44 11.74
CA ILE A 200 -13.32 2.10 10.72
C ILE A 200 -11.86 1.84 11.10
N PHE A 201 -11.15 1.08 10.25
CA PHE A 201 -9.77 0.70 10.49
C PHE A 201 -8.89 1.11 9.33
N GLY A 202 -7.74 1.77 9.59
CA GLY A 202 -6.74 2.06 8.56
C GLY A 202 -5.89 3.29 8.89
N VAL A 203 -5.16 3.79 7.89
CA VAL A 203 -4.42 5.06 7.97
C VAL A 203 -5.27 6.20 7.42
N MET A 204 -5.95 6.95 8.30
CA MET A 204 -6.96 7.97 7.96
C MET A 204 -6.65 8.82 6.70
N PRO A 205 -5.46 9.44 6.53
CA PRO A 205 -5.11 10.17 5.32
C PRO A 205 -5.27 9.44 3.98
N PHE A 206 -5.17 8.11 3.98
CA PHE A 206 -5.28 7.24 2.79
C PHE A 206 -6.68 6.62 2.63
N MET A 207 -7.58 6.81 3.59
CA MET A 207 -8.89 6.17 3.59
C MET A 207 -9.88 6.95 2.70
N ALA A 208 -10.60 6.20 1.86
CA ALA A 208 -11.60 6.78 0.97
C ALA A 208 -12.82 7.34 1.74
N PRO A 209 -13.48 8.40 1.23
CA PRO A 209 -14.63 9.02 1.89
C PRO A 209 -15.75 8.04 2.22
N GLU A 210 -16.08 7.10 1.33
CA GLU A 210 -17.10 6.09 1.57
C GLU A 210 -16.72 5.11 2.68
N VAL A 211 -15.44 4.77 2.80
CA VAL A 211 -14.92 3.90 3.86
C VAL A 211 -14.98 4.63 5.20
N LEU A 212 -14.61 5.91 5.25
CA LEU A 212 -14.75 6.75 6.44
C LEU A 212 -16.21 6.85 6.90
N ARG A 213 -17.17 6.91 5.97
CA ARG A 213 -18.61 6.86 6.26
C ARG A 213 -19.12 5.48 6.70
N GLY A 214 -18.26 4.46 6.70
CA GLY A 214 -18.59 3.11 7.14
C GLY A 214 -19.11 2.19 6.04
N ASN A 215 -19.04 2.60 4.77
CA ASN A 215 -19.36 1.70 3.67
C ASN A 215 -18.24 0.65 3.52
N PRO A 216 -18.55 -0.53 2.94
CA PRO A 216 -17.54 -1.53 2.68
C PRO A 216 -16.42 -1.02 1.79
N TYR A 217 -15.22 -1.55 2.02
CA TYR A 217 -14.11 -1.40 1.09
C TYR A 217 -14.47 -1.96 -0.29
N THR A 218 -13.95 -1.30 -1.31
CA THR A 218 -14.08 -1.70 -2.72
C THR A 218 -12.73 -1.56 -3.42
N PRO A 219 -12.55 -2.13 -4.63
CA PRO A 219 -11.36 -1.82 -5.42
C PRO A 219 -11.16 -0.31 -5.62
N ALA A 220 -12.25 0.46 -5.74
CA ALA A 220 -12.20 1.92 -5.89
C ALA A 220 -11.70 2.64 -4.63
N SER A 221 -11.83 2.06 -3.43
CA SER A 221 -11.22 2.64 -2.22
C SER A 221 -9.71 2.47 -2.21
N ASP A 222 -9.16 1.36 -2.72
CA ASP A 222 -7.69 1.23 -2.87
C ASP A 222 -7.14 2.25 -3.90
N ILE A 223 -7.93 2.59 -4.95
CA ILE A 223 -7.55 3.62 -5.94
C ILE A 223 -7.52 5.01 -5.32
N TYR A 224 -8.45 5.31 -4.42
CA TYR A 224 -8.36 6.53 -3.61
C TYR A 224 -7.06 6.54 -2.79
N SER A 225 -6.71 5.43 -2.14
CA SER A 225 -5.45 5.37 -1.40
C SER A 225 -4.21 5.54 -2.29
N PHE A 226 -4.23 4.96 -3.50
CA PHE A 226 -3.17 5.15 -4.49
C PHE A 226 -3.00 6.62 -4.89
N SER A 227 -4.08 7.41 -4.96
CA SER A 227 -3.98 8.84 -5.25
C SER A 227 -3.22 9.63 -4.19
N MET A 228 -3.26 9.20 -2.92
CA MET A 228 -2.52 9.84 -1.84
C MET A 228 -1.03 9.53 -1.96
N ILE A 229 -0.69 8.32 -2.40
CA ILE A 229 0.68 7.97 -2.78
C ILE A 229 1.13 8.79 -4.00
N MET A 230 0.29 8.95 -5.01
CA MET A 230 0.58 9.85 -6.14
C MET A 230 0.88 11.28 -5.65
N TRP A 231 0.08 11.78 -4.71
CA TRP A 231 0.32 13.09 -4.13
C TRP A 231 1.67 13.17 -3.39
N GLU A 232 2.03 12.15 -2.58
CA GLU A 232 3.32 12.06 -1.90
C GLU A 232 4.52 12.11 -2.88
N PHE A 233 4.38 11.58 -4.10
CA PHE A 233 5.41 11.65 -5.14
C PHE A 233 5.67 13.08 -5.67
N THR A 234 4.69 13.97 -5.49
CA THR A 234 4.79 15.38 -5.88
C THR A 234 5.23 16.27 -4.72
N SER A 235 4.77 15.97 -3.51
CA SER A 235 4.97 16.83 -2.35
C SER A 235 6.19 16.44 -1.53
N GLY A 236 6.59 15.16 -1.55
CA GLY A 236 7.64 14.62 -0.70
C GLY A 236 7.29 14.62 0.79
N VAL A 237 6.03 14.89 1.15
CA VAL A 237 5.54 14.96 2.52
C VAL A 237 4.25 14.14 2.66
N LYS A 238 3.87 13.85 3.90
CA LYS A 238 2.66 13.09 4.20
C LYS A 238 1.37 13.87 3.93
N PRO A 239 0.29 13.24 3.42
CA PRO A 239 -0.99 13.92 3.24
C PRO A 239 -1.54 14.38 4.60
N PHE A 240 -2.07 15.60 4.63
CA PHE A 240 -2.66 16.23 5.83
C PHE A 240 -1.72 16.34 7.05
N LYS A 241 -0.40 16.42 6.84
CA LYS A 241 0.59 16.48 7.94
C LYS A 241 0.41 17.62 8.94
N ASP A 242 -0.24 18.70 8.50
CA ASP A 242 -0.44 19.91 9.29
C ASP A 242 -1.81 19.91 10.00
N GLU A 243 -2.62 18.85 9.81
CA GLU A 243 -3.97 18.71 10.37
C GLU A 243 -4.01 17.71 11.54
N ALA A 244 -4.96 17.88 12.44
CA ALA A 244 -5.33 16.84 13.39
C ALA A 244 -5.96 15.66 12.66
N HIS A 245 -5.56 14.42 12.96
CA HIS A 245 -6.19 13.23 12.40
C HIS A 245 -7.37 12.80 13.29
N ASP A 246 -8.40 13.64 13.30
CA ASP A 246 -9.61 13.50 14.12
C ASP A 246 -10.89 13.45 13.27
N VAL A 247 -12.04 13.55 13.93
CA VAL A 247 -13.35 13.51 13.26
C VAL A 247 -13.57 14.70 12.32
N GLU A 248 -13.00 15.89 12.59
CA GLU A 248 -13.19 17.07 11.74
C GLU A 248 -12.47 16.91 10.41
N LEU A 249 -11.23 16.40 10.42
CA LEU A 249 -10.53 16.05 9.17
C LEU A 249 -11.34 15.05 8.35
N CYS A 250 -11.90 14.02 8.99
CA CYS A 250 -12.77 13.07 8.30
C CYS A 250 -14.02 13.72 7.70
N LEU A 251 -14.67 14.62 8.43
CA LEU A 251 -15.82 15.38 7.92
C LEU A 251 -15.43 16.19 6.68
N SER A 252 -14.34 16.95 6.73
CA SER A 252 -13.89 17.76 5.60
C SER A 252 -13.47 16.92 4.39
N ILE A 253 -12.86 15.74 4.61
CA ILE A 253 -12.58 14.78 3.53
C ILE A 253 -13.90 14.27 2.91
N CYS A 254 -14.86 13.87 3.74
CA CYS A 254 -16.16 13.34 3.31
C CYS A 254 -17.03 14.41 2.63
N LYS A 255 -16.93 15.68 2.99
CA LYS A 255 -17.67 16.75 2.33
C LYS A 255 -16.99 17.27 1.05
N ASP A 256 -15.83 16.70 0.68
CA ASP A 256 -15.00 17.18 -0.42
C ASP A 256 -14.53 18.64 -0.23
N GLU A 257 -14.52 19.11 1.03
CA GLU A 257 -14.07 20.46 1.41
C GLU A 257 -12.54 20.55 1.50
N LEU A 258 -11.88 19.42 1.81
CA LEU A 258 -10.44 19.37 1.99
C LEU A 258 -9.80 18.22 1.19
N ARG A 259 -8.78 18.59 0.40
CA ARG A 259 -7.85 17.69 -0.29
C ARG A 259 -6.43 18.24 -0.12
N PRO A 260 -5.38 17.39 -0.23
CA PRO A 260 -4.02 17.88 -0.19
C PRO A 260 -3.76 18.92 -1.29
N ARG A 261 -3.05 20.00 -0.95
CA ARG A 261 -2.75 21.09 -1.89
C ARG A 261 -2.00 20.56 -3.11
N ILE A 262 -2.42 20.96 -4.31
CA ILE A 262 -1.69 20.64 -5.55
C ILE A 262 -0.38 21.41 -5.56
N ILE A 263 0.71 20.68 -5.79
CA ILE A 263 2.06 21.26 -5.84
C ILE A 263 2.28 21.97 -7.18
N GLU A 264 2.79 23.19 -7.11
CA GLU A 264 3.09 23.99 -8.30
C GLU A 264 4.16 23.31 -9.17
N ASN A 265 4.00 23.40 -10.49
CA ASN A 265 4.86 22.74 -11.49
C ASN A 265 4.74 21.21 -11.58
N THR A 266 3.73 20.60 -10.94
CA THR A 266 3.34 19.22 -11.24
C THR A 266 2.68 19.17 -12.63
N PRO A 267 3.07 18.22 -13.53
CA PRO A 267 2.42 17.99 -14.82
C PRO A 267 0.89 17.92 -14.70
N GLN A 268 0.19 18.61 -15.58
CA GLN A 268 -1.26 18.73 -15.52
C GLN A 268 -1.96 17.39 -15.79
N CYS A 269 -1.46 16.58 -16.72
CA CYS A 269 -1.97 15.24 -16.98
C CYS A 269 -1.89 14.32 -15.74
N TYR A 270 -0.81 14.47 -14.95
CA TYR A 270 -0.64 13.78 -13.68
C TYR A 270 -1.65 14.27 -12.63
N VAL A 271 -1.81 15.58 -12.48
CA VAL A 271 -2.80 16.19 -11.58
C VAL A 271 -4.21 15.71 -11.93
N ASN A 272 -4.55 15.66 -13.22
CA ASN A 272 -5.86 15.22 -13.68
C ASN A 272 -6.13 13.75 -13.31
N LEU A 273 -5.16 12.86 -13.56
CA LEU A 273 -5.29 11.44 -13.17
C LEU A 273 -5.40 11.28 -11.65
N MET A 274 -4.51 11.92 -10.89
CA MET A 274 -4.52 11.90 -9.42
C MET A 274 -5.87 12.38 -8.88
N LYS A 275 -6.42 13.47 -9.43
CA LYS A 275 -7.73 13.99 -9.05
C LYS A 275 -8.88 13.03 -9.39
N LYS A 276 -8.79 12.34 -10.52
CA LYS A 276 -9.78 11.32 -10.89
C LYS A 276 -9.73 10.14 -9.90
N CYS A 277 -8.54 9.71 -9.50
CA CYS A 277 -8.36 8.63 -8.53
C CYS A 277 -8.90 8.98 -7.12
N TRP A 278 -8.87 10.26 -6.71
CA TRP A 278 -9.38 10.69 -5.40
C TRP A 278 -10.80 11.27 -5.42
N SER A 279 -11.56 11.03 -6.49
CA SER A 279 -12.95 11.51 -6.60
C SER A 279 -13.77 11.09 -5.38
N ASN A 280 -14.63 11.99 -4.88
CA ASN A 280 -15.52 11.67 -3.76
C ASN A 280 -16.52 10.56 -4.14
N ASP A 281 -16.95 10.50 -5.41
CA ASP A 281 -17.73 9.39 -5.95
C ASP A 281 -16.82 8.23 -6.36
N PRO A 282 -16.91 7.04 -5.73
CA PRO A 282 -16.12 5.87 -6.11
C PRO A 282 -16.38 5.38 -7.54
N LEU A 283 -17.54 5.67 -8.15
CA LEU A 283 -17.87 5.24 -9.51
C LEU A 283 -17.11 6.04 -10.58
N GLU A 284 -16.68 7.26 -10.26
CA GLU A 284 -15.91 8.12 -11.16
C GLU A 284 -14.41 7.76 -11.16
N ARG A 285 -13.97 6.95 -10.18
CA ARG A 285 -12.57 6.53 -10.06
C ARG A 285 -12.25 5.46 -11.12
N PRO A 286 -11.12 5.58 -11.83
CA PRO A 286 -10.68 4.54 -12.74
C PRO A 286 -10.32 3.25 -11.98
N SER A 287 -10.43 2.11 -12.64
CA SER A 287 -9.89 0.84 -12.16
C SER A 287 -8.36 0.84 -12.14
N ALA A 288 -7.75 -0.06 -11.35
CA ALA A 288 -6.29 -0.21 -11.31
C ALA A 288 -5.70 -0.51 -12.71
N LEU A 289 -6.41 -1.27 -13.53
CA LEU A 289 -6.02 -1.58 -14.90
C LEU A 289 -6.00 -0.33 -15.80
N GLU A 290 -7.00 0.55 -15.68
CA GLU A 290 -7.05 1.79 -16.44
C GLU A 290 -5.91 2.74 -16.05
N VAL A 291 -5.68 2.92 -14.74
CA VAL A 291 -4.56 3.73 -14.23
C VAL A 291 -3.22 3.16 -14.70
N LEU A 292 -3.03 1.84 -14.60
CA LEU A 292 -1.84 1.15 -15.09
C LEU A 292 -1.58 1.43 -16.57
N ASN A 293 -2.62 1.33 -17.41
CA ASN A 293 -2.48 1.58 -18.85
C ASN A 293 -2.13 3.04 -19.15
N ILE A 294 -2.76 4.00 -18.45
CA ILE A 294 -2.46 5.43 -18.61
C ILE A 294 -1.00 5.73 -18.26
N ILE A 295 -0.54 5.28 -17.09
CA ILE A 295 0.86 5.51 -16.65
C ILE A 295 1.84 4.81 -17.60
N LYS A 296 1.52 3.60 -18.08
CA LYS A 296 2.34 2.86 -19.04
C LYS A 296 2.53 3.62 -20.35
N GLU A 297 1.48 4.28 -20.84
CA GLU A 297 1.56 5.11 -22.05
C GLU A 297 2.47 6.33 -21.88
N TRP A 298 2.54 6.92 -20.68
CA TRP A 298 3.46 8.01 -20.39
C TRP A 298 4.93 7.58 -20.34
N ILE A 299 5.20 6.32 -20.01
CA ILE A 299 6.56 5.77 -19.86
C ILE A 299 7.08 5.19 -21.17
N ILE A 300 6.29 4.31 -21.78
CA ILE A 300 6.66 3.53 -22.95
C ILE A 300 6.01 4.19 -24.14
N LEU A 301 6.78 4.97 -24.91
CA LEU A 301 6.42 5.24 -26.30
C LEU A 301 6.28 3.87 -26.97
N PRO A 302 5.08 3.46 -27.41
CA PRO A 302 4.85 2.08 -27.83
C PRO A 302 5.84 1.73 -28.93
N SER A 303 6.74 0.77 -28.66
CA SER A 303 7.88 0.38 -29.50
C SER A 303 7.50 -0.13 -30.90
N LYS A 304 6.19 -0.16 -31.21
CA LYS A 304 5.59 -0.59 -32.47
C LYS A 304 4.70 0.47 -33.13
N LYS A 305 4.42 1.60 -32.47
CA LYS A 305 3.69 2.72 -33.10
C LYS A 305 4.69 3.68 -33.72
N LYS A 306 4.41 4.16 -34.93
CA LYS A 306 5.14 5.32 -35.44
C LYS A 306 4.77 6.52 -34.57
N ILE A 307 5.65 7.50 -34.45
CA ILE A 307 5.36 8.77 -33.76
C ILE A 307 4.10 9.44 -34.34
N GLU A 308 3.85 9.21 -35.63
CA GLU A 308 2.66 9.64 -36.38
C GLU A 308 1.35 9.00 -35.88
N ASP A 309 1.40 7.82 -35.25
CA ASP A 309 0.24 7.07 -34.74
C ASP A 309 -0.10 7.39 -33.27
N ILE A 310 0.66 8.30 -32.64
CA ILE A 310 0.44 8.77 -31.27
C ILE A 310 -0.48 9.98 -31.35
N ASN A 311 -1.58 9.96 -30.58
CA ASN A 311 -2.49 11.10 -30.53
C ASN A 311 -1.80 12.33 -29.92
N GLU A 312 -2.26 13.52 -30.30
CA GLU A 312 -1.63 14.78 -29.84
C GLU A 312 -1.73 14.96 -28.33
N GLU A 313 -2.80 14.46 -27.70
CA GLU A 313 -2.96 14.48 -26.24
C GLU A 313 -1.84 13.75 -25.51
N LEU A 314 -1.51 12.51 -25.92
CA LEU A 314 -0.43 11.75 -25.32
C LEU A 314 0.93 12.40 -25.56
N LYS A 315 1.15 13.02 -26.73
CA LYS A 315 2.38 13.81 -26.98
C LYS A 315 2.49 14.98 -26.01
N CYS A 316 1.41 15.74 -25.82
CA CYS A 316 1.36 16.83 -24.84
C CYS A 316 1.64 16.33 -23.43
N ASN A 317 0.98 15.26 -22.99
CA ASN A 317 1.18 14.65 -21.68
C ASN A 317 2.66 14.27 -21.45
N VAL A 318 3.28 13.59 -22.41
CA VAL A 318 4.71 13.21 -22.35
C VAL A 318 5.61 14.44 -22.29
N MET A 319 5.30 15.50 -23.06
CA MET A 319 6.05 16.74 -23.05
C MET A 319 5.94 17.50 -21.71
N GLU A 320 4.81 17.42 -21.02
CA GLU A 320 4.68 17.98 -19.67
C GLU A 320 5.71 17.36 -18.71
N PHE A 321 5.90 16.04 -18.75
CA PHE A 321 6.90 15.36 -17.90
C PHE A 321 8.35 15.69 -18.28
N ILE A 322 8.65 15.86 -19.58
CA ILE A 322 9.99 16.22 -20.07
C ILE A 322 10.36 17.65 -19.66
N ASN A 323 9.40 18.57 -19.75
CA ASN A 323 9.61 19.98 -19.46
C ASN A 323 9.43 20.32 -17.98
N ALA A 324 8.84 19.43 -17.19
CA ALA A 324 8.66 19.65 -15.76
C ALA A 324 10.03 19.69 -15.06
N PRO A 325 10.29 20.73 -14.24
CA PRO A 325 11.53 20.83 -13.51
C PRO A 325 11.66 19.66 -12.55
N ILE A 326 12.90 19.22 -12.29
CA ILE A 326 13.17 18.38 -11.12
C ILE A 326 12.86 19.25 -9.91
N GLN A 327 11.73 18.97 -9.27
CA GLN A 327 11.29 19.66 -8.07
C GLN A 327 12.28 19.36 -6.94
N HIS A 328 13.25 20.25 -6.73
CA HIS A 328 13.89 20.42 -5.43
C HIS A 328 12.96 21.28 -4.57
N ASN A 329 11.76 20.79 -4.25
CA ASN A 329 10.73 21.66 -3.72
C ASN A 329 10.86 21.90 -2.21
N ILE A 330 10.64 23.16 -1.87
CA ILE A 330 11.00 23.87 -0.64
C ILE A 330 10.15 23.43 0.58
N LEU A 331 9.03 22.72 0.39
CA LEU A 331 8.14 22.25 1.47
C LEU A 331 8.79 21.23 2.42
N ALA A 332 9.74 20.44 1.94
CA ALA A 332 10.55 19.55 2.79
C ALA A 332 11.50 20.35 3.71
N THR A 333 11.86 21.58 3.32
CA THR A 333 12.76 22.48 4.05
C THR A 333 12.04 23.56 4.86
N GLU A 334 10.80 23.94 4.53
CA GLU A 334 10.09 25.10 5.15
C GLU A 334 9.04 24.75 6.22
N ILE A 335 8.63 23.49 6.39
CA ILE A 335 7.58 23.15 7.36
C ILE A 335 8.09 22.06 8.30
N THR A 336 8.72 22.50 9.40
CA THR A 336 9.22 21.62 10.45
C THR A 336 8.09 21.23 11.40
N GLY A 337 7.73 19.94 11.40
CA GLY A 337 6.82 19.33 12.36
C GLY A 337 5.59 18.73 11.72
N PHE A 338 5.07 17.68 12.35
CA PHE A 338 3.72 17.19 12.13
C PHE A 338 2.81 17.87 13.13
N HIS A 339 1.53 18.03 12.80
CA HIS A 339 0.53 18.34 13.81
C HIS A 339 0.63 17.29 14.95
N PRO A 340 0.56 17.66 16.24
CA PRO A 340 0.76 16.71 17.35
C PRO A 340 -0.21 15.54 17.37
N GLN A 341 -1.38 15.69 16.74
CA GLN A 341 -2.41 14.66 16.61
C GLN A 341 -2.40 13.96 15.24
N ALA A 342 -1.43 14.27 14.37
CA ALA A 342 -1.24 13.55 13.11
C ALA A 342 -0.69 12.14 13.39
N TYR A 343 -1.26 11.15 12.72
CA TYR A 343 -0.95 9.74 12.94
C TYR A 343 -0.98 8.93 11.64
N TYR A 344 0.13 8.24 11.34
CA TYR A 344 0.37 7.54 10.08
C TYR A 344 0.66 6.05 10.26
N MET A 345 -0.02 5.43 11.22
CA MET A 345 -0.04 3.98 11.41
C MET A 345 -1.49 3.52 11.44
N SER A 346 -1.74 2.32 10.96
CA SER A 346 -3.09 1.77 10.90
C SER A 346 -3.64 1.58 12.30
N ARG A 347 -4.85 2.08 12.55
CA ARG A 347 -5.54 1.98 13.84
C ARG A 347 -7.04 1.91 13.66
N LEU A 348 -7.73 1.40 14.67
CA LEU A 348 -9.16 1.65 14.82
C LEU A 348 -9.35 3.14 15.13
N LEU A 349 -10.23 3.82 14.40
CA LEU A 349 -10.55 5.22 14.69
C LEU A 349 -11.35 5.33 16.00
N ASP A 350 -11.15 6.41 16.74
CA ASP A 350 -11.72 6.66 18.06
C ASP A 350 -13.19 7.14 18.03
N PHE A 351 -13.75 7.32 16.84
CA PHE A 351 -15.16 7.62 16.61
C PHE A 351 -15.83 6.55 15.73
N THR A 352 -17.15 6.45 15.86
CA THR A 352 -17.94 5.48 15.08
C THR A 352 -18.47 6.07 13.79
N THR A 353 -18.75 5.21 12.82
CA THR A 353 -19.44 5.60 11.57
C THR A 353 -20.78 6.28 11.83
N LYS A 354 -21.49 5.87 12.90
CA LYS A 354 -22.75 6.48 13.32
C LYS A 354 -22.56 7.93 13.75
N THR A 355 -21.53 8.21 14.54
CA THR A 355 -21.16 9.57 14.99
C THR A 355 -20.82 10.46 13.80
N LEU A 356 -19.98 9.97 12.88
CA LEU A 356 -19.59 10.72 11.69
C LEU A 356 -20.82 11.02 10.80
N ASN A 357 -21.63 10.01 10.50
CA ASN A 357 -22.80 10.17 9.64
C ASN A 357 -23.86 11.08 10.26
N SER A 358 -24.04 11.06 11.60
CA SER A 358 -24.94 12.02 12.25
C SER A 358 -24.43 13.46 12.12
N MET A 359 -23.12 13.67 12.27
CA MET A 359 -22.50 14.99 12.11
C MET A 359 -22.62 15.53 10.68
N LEU A 360 -22.42 14.67 9.67
CA LEU A 360 -22.63 15.01 8.27
C LEU A 360 -24.07 15.49 8.03
N LEU A 361 -25.06 14.71 8.47
CA LEU A 361 -26.48 15.08 8.34
C LEU A 361 -26.82 16.42 9.02
N THR A 362 -26.25 16.68 10.21
CA THR A 362 -26.51 17.94 10.92
C THR A 362 -25.89 19.13 10.20
N LYS A 363 -24.64 19.02 9.71
CA LYS A 363 -24.00 20.12 8.99
C LYS A 363 -24.73 20.40 7.67
N ASP A 364 -25.10 19.36 6.91
CA ASP A 364 -25.86 19.53 5.66
C ASP A 364 -27.22 20.20 5.90
N SER A 365 -27.87 19.93 7.03
CA SER A 365 -29.10 20.62 7.40
C SER A 365 -28.88 22.10 7.73
N MET A 366 -27.77 22.44 8.40
CA MET A 366 -27.42 23.83 8.71
C MET A 366 -27.08 24.60 7.42
N ASP A 367 -26.26 24.01 6.54
CA ASP A 367 -25.90 24.62 5.25
C ASP A 367 -27.16 24.91 4.41
N TYR A 368 -28.14 24.00 4.42
CA TYR A 368 -29.43 24.21 3.76
C TYR A 368 -30.27 25.35 4.37
N PHE A 369 -30.27 25.48 5.71
CA PHE A 369 -30.97 26.58 6.37
C PHE A 369 -30.30 27.93 6.14
N ASP A 370 -28.96 27.98 6.12
CA ASP A 370 -28.22 29.21 5.83
C ASP A 370 -28.46 29.65 4.37
N CYS A 371 -28.50 28.73 3.41
CA CYS A 371 -28.90 29.05 2.03
C CYS A 371 -30.33 29.58 1.90
N LEU A 372 -31.25 29.22 2.80
CA LEU A 372 -32.65 29.72 2.80
C LEU A 372 -32.81 31.09 3.48
N ILE A 373 -31.84 31.51 4.28
CA ILE A 373 -31.86 32.80 4.98
C ILE A 373 -31.21 33.90 4.12
N GLU A 374 -30.39 33.52 3.14
CA GLU A 374 -29.73 34.44 2.19
C GLU A 374 -30.55 34.79 0.93
N ASP A 375 -31.78 34.26 0.77
CA ASP A 375 -32.71 34.56 -0.33
C ASP A 375 -33.77 35.64 0.01
#